data_AF-A0A1Q5U2K7-F1
#
_entry.id   AF-A0A1Q5U2K7-F1
#
_cell.length_a   1.000
_cell.length_b   1.000
_cell.length_c   1.000
_cell.angle_alpha   90.00
_cell.angle_beta   90.00
_cell.angle_gamma   90.00
#
_symmetry.space_group_name_H-M   'P 1'
#
loop_
_entity.id
_entity.type
_entity.pdbx_description
1 polymer ?
#
loop_
_entity_poly.entity_id
_entity_poly.type
_entity_poly.pdbx_seq_one_letter_code
_entity_poly.pdbx_strand_id
1 'polypeptide(L)'
;MATAEHARSYDCLLALEDTTSLEFTYRTVREEMGYTTSRKSSTSLHAHSVLLFAPREEQVIGLIEQTRWTRELNHYGKKAQRACRPYKDKESYKWERAS
;
A
#
# COMPACT_ATOMS: atom_id res chain seq x y z
N MET A 1 14.14 -15.36 -3.82
CA MET A 1 13.00 -14.42 -4.04
C MET A 1 12.45 -14.71 -5.43
N ALA A 2 11.31 -15.40 -5.53
CA ALA A 2 10.84 -15.97 -6.80
C ALA A 2 10.65 -14.89 -7.90
N THR A 3 9.98 -13.78 -7.59
CA THR A 3 9.74 -12.70 -8.57
C THR A 3 11.03 -11.98 -8.98
N ALA A 4 11.96 -11.75 -8.04
CA ALA A 4 13.23 -11.09 -8.35
C ALA A 4 14.16 -11.97 -9.22
N GLU A 5 14.11 -13.30 -9.04
CA GLU A 5 14.84 -14.24 -9.87
C GLU A 5 14.22 -14.33 -11.27
N HIS A 6 12.89 -14.44 -11.36
CA HIS A 6 12.17 -14.50 -12.64
C HIS A 6 12.31 -13.19 -13.44
N ALA A 7 12.32 -12.04 -12.77
CA ALA A 7 12.52 -10.73 -13.40
C ALA A 7 13.83 -10.62 -14.22
N ARG A 8 14.87 -11.39 -13.86
CA ARG A 8 16.16 -11.36 -14.58
C ARG A 8 16.09 -11.89 -16.02
N SER A 9 15.03 -12.62 -16.37
CA SER A 9 14.82 -13.20 -17.70
C SER A 9 14.24 -12.21 -18.72
N TYR A 10 13.92 -10.98 -18.31
CA TYR A 10 13.26 -9.98 -19.15
C TYR A 10 14.13 -8.74 -19.30
N ASP A 11 14.22 -8.22 -20.53
CA ASP A 11 15.00 -7.01 -20.84
C ASP A 11 14.36 -5.73 -20.31
N CYS A 12 13.03 -5.72 -20.16
CA CYS A 12 12.26 -4.54 -19.77
C CYS A 12 11.07 -4.96 -18.91
N LEU A 13 10.88 -4.25 -17.80
CA LEU A 13 9.79 -4.48 -16.86
C LEU A 13 9.16 -3.15 -16.46
N LEU A 14 7.85 -3.18 -16.23
CA LEU A 14 7.08 -2.09 -15.63
C LEU A 14 6.79 -2.44 -14.16
N ALA A 15 7.09 -1.52 -13.25
CA ALA A 15 6.70 -1.60 -11.85
C ALA A 15 5.36 -0.90 -11.67
N LEU A 16 4.27 -1.67 -11.68
CA LEU A 16 2.92 -1.16 -11.50
C LEU A 16 2.65 -0.98 -10.00
N GLU A 17 2.47 0.25 -9.57
CA GLU A 17 2.35 0.61 -8.16
C GLU A 17 0.98 1.22 -7.85
N ASP A 18 0.27 0.63 -6.88
CA ASP A 18 -1.02 1.17 -6.41
C ASP A 18 -1.28 0.82 -4.94
N THR A 19 -2.30 1.42 -4.33
CA THR A 19 -2.75 1.12 -2.96
C THR A 19 -4.20 0.67 -2.95
N THR A 20 -4.44 -0.54 -2.45
CA THR A 20 -5.79 -1.04 -2.17
C THR A 20 -6.07 -1.05 -0.67
N SER A 21 -7.36 -1.07 -0.31
CA SER A 21 -7.82 -1.21 1.07
C SER A 21 -8.56 -2.52 1.24
N LEU A 22 -8.12 -3.34 2.19
CA LEU A 22 -8.74 -4.59 2.58
C LEU A 22 -9.68 -4.31 3.75
N GLU A 23 -10.99 -4.36 3.48
CA GLU A 23 -12.04 -4.10 4.48
C GLU A 23 -12.54 -5.41 5.08
N PHE A 24 -12.58 -5.47 6.41
CA PHE A 24 -13.08 -6.62 7.15
C PHE A 24 -14.29 -6.19 7.98
N THR A 25 -15.39 -6.96 7.88
CA THR A 25 -16.66 -6.60 8.52
C THR A 25 -16.89 -7.30 9.86
N TYR A 26 -16.14 -8.37 10.13
CA TYR A 26 -16.25 -9.17 11.35
C TYR A 26 -15.82 -8.37 12.59
N ARG A 27 -16.58 -8.51 13.67
CA ARG A 27 -16.35 -7.77 14.92
C ARG A 27 -15.03 -8.09 15.58
N THR A 28 -14.56 -9.33 15.46
CA THR A 28 -13.35 -9.85 16.13
C THR A 28 -12.06 -9.22 15.67
N VAL A 29 -12.00 -8.72 14.43
CA VAL A 29 -10.77 -8.11 13.86
C VAL A 29 -10.80 -6.58 13.89
N ARG A 30 -11.88 -5.95 14.39
CA ARG A 30 -12.02 -4.49 14.37
C ARG A 30 -10.96 -3.75 15.19
N GLU A 31 -10.48 -4.35 16.27
CA GLU A 31 -9.50 -3.73 17.18
C GLU A 31 -8.08 -3.74 16.58
N GLU A 32 -7.81 -4.66 15.65
CA GLU A 32 -6.51 -4.77 14.96
C GLU A 32 -6.45 -3.90 13.69
N MET A 33 -7.54 -3.21 13.35
CA MET A 33 -7.76 -2.61 12.05
C MET A 33 -7.92 -1.08 12.16
N GLY A 34 -7.45 -0.34 11.15
CA GLY A 34 -7.37 1.11 11.22
C GLY A 34 -8.59 1.82 10.64
N TYR A 35 -8.80 3.09 11.01
CA TYR A 35 -9.97 3.84 10.52
C TYR A 35 -9.89 4.16 9.02
N THR A 36 -11.05 4.23 8.37
CA THR A 36 -11.17 4.69 6.98
C THR A 36 -11.73 6.12 6.93
N THR A 37 -11.37 6.92 5.92
CA THR A 37 -11.80 8.32 5.81
C THR A 37 -13.29 8.50 5.53
N SER A 38 -13.95 7.49 4.93
CA SER A 38 -15.35 7.53 4.50
C SER A 38 -16.35 7.07 5.57
N ARG A 39 -15.97 6.18 6.49
CA ARG A 39 -16.84 5.70 7.59
C ARG A 39 -16.01 5.42 8.83
N LYS A 40 -16.43 5.98 9.98
CA LYS A 40 -15.81 5.71 11.30
C LYS A 40 -15.91 4.25 11.73
N SER A 41 -16.89 3.50 11.23
CA SER A 41 -17.15 2.11 11.61
C SER A 41 -16.52 1.07 10.69
N SER A 42 -15.99 1.49 9.52
CA SER A 42 -15.22 0.58 8.66
C SER A 42 -13.75 0.68 9.02
N THR A 43 -13.21 -0.48 9.40
CA THR A 43 -11.80 -0.63 9.73
C THR A 43 -11.10 -1.36 8.59
N SER A 44 -10.06 -0.77 8.00
CA SER A 44 -9.37 -1.29 6.83
C SER A 44 -7.86 -1.41 7.03
N LEU A 45 -7.28 -2.40 6.34
CA LEU A 45 -5.84 -2.57 6.18
C LEU A 45 -5.45 -2.02 4.81
N HIS A 46 -4.50 -1.09 4.76
CA HIS A 46 -3.99 -0.61 3.49
C HIS A 46 -2.84 -1.49 3.04
N ALA A 47 -2.85 -1.85 1.76
CA ALA A 47 -1.77 -2.59 1.12
C ALA A 47 -1.30 -1.80 -0.10
N HIS A 48 -0.07 -1.31 -0.03
CA HIS A 48 0.62 -0.69 -1.16
C HIS A 48 1.52 -1.73 -1.81
N SER A 49 1.29 -1.99 -3.08
CA SER A 49 1.87 -3.13 -3.78
C SER A 49 2.58 -2.64 -5.04
N VAL A 50 3.72 -3.26 -5.34
CA VAL A 50 4.43 -3.11 -6.61
C VAL A 50 4.40 -4.44 -7.35
N LEU A 51 3.77 -4.45 -8.52
CA LEU A 51 3.66 -5.62 -9.39
C LEU A 51 4.56 -5.44 -10.61
N LEU A 52 5.44 -6.41 -10.88
CA LEU A 52 6.25 -6.41 -12.09
C LEU A 52 5.46 -6.99 -13.26
N PHE A 53 5.45 -6.25 -14.37
CA PHE A 53 4.80 -6.62 -15.62
C PHE A 53 5.80 -6.52 -16.77
N ALA A 54 5.88 -7.55 -17.60
CA ALA A 54 6.72 -7.58 -18.79
C ALA A 54 5.88 -7.19 -20.01
N PRO A 55 6.08 -5.99 -20.58
CA PRO A 55 5.17 -5.45 -21.58
C PRO A 55 5.32 -6.08 -22.96
N ARG A 56 6.48 -6.67 -23.29
CA ARG A 56 6.69 -7.33 -24.58
C ARG A 56 6.01 -8.70 -24.63
N GLU A 57 5.99 -9.39 -23.49
CA GLU A 57 5.42 -10.72 -23.30
C GLU A 57 3.98 -10.66 -22.77
N GLU A 58 3.47 -9.46 -22.51
CA GLU A 58 2.14 -9.18 -21.95
C GLU A 58 1.84 -9.99 -20.67
N GLN A 59 2.86 -10.17 -19.83
CA GLN A 59 2.82 -11.08 -18.70
C GLN A 59 3.05 -10.39 -17.35
N VAL A 60 2.25 -10.77 -16.34
CA VAL A 60 2.53 -10.45 -14.94
C VAL A 60 3.63 -11.37 -14.41
N ILE A 61 4.74 -10.79 -13.95
CA ILE A 61 5.88 -11.52 -13.39
C ILE A 61 5.67 -11.80 -11.90
N GLY A 62 5.05 -10.86 -11.18
CA GLY A 62 4.63 -11.07 -9.80
C GLY A 62 4.80 -9.86 -8.90
N LEU A 63 4.52 -10.07 -7.62
CA LEU A 63 4.61 -9.05 -6.57
C LEU A 63 6.06 -8.93 -6.10
N ILE A 64 6.69 -7.76 -6.30
CA ILE A 64 8.08 -7.53 -5.90
C ILE A 64 8.20 -6.89 -4.53
N GLU A 65 7.24 -6.05 -4.16
CA GLU A 65 7.20 -5.33 -2.88
C GLU A 65 5.76 -5.17 -2.41
N GLN A 66 5.56 -5.26 -1.10
CA GLN A 66 4.28 -4.89 -0.50
C GLN A 66 4.44 -4.39 0.92
N THR A 67 4.04 -3.14 1.14
CA THR A 67 3.90 -2.59 2.50
C THR A 67 2.45 -2.60 2.95
N ARG A 68 2.22 -3.03 4.20
CA ARG A 68 0.90 -3.07 4.83
C ARG A 68 0.88 -2.18 6.07
N TRP A 69 -0.21 -1.44 6.27
CA TRP A 69 -0.39 -0.64 7.48
C TRP A 69 -1.87 -0.41 7.78
N THR A 70 -2.14 -0.15 9.05
CA THR A 70 -3.44 0.33 9.52
C THR A 70 -3.30 1.80 9.93
N ARG A 71 -4.39 2.58 9.86
CA ARG A 71 -4.42 3.93 10.40
C ARG A 71 -4.83 3.92 11.87
N GLU A 72 -3.91 4.33 12.73
CA GLU A 72 -4.12 4.61 14.16
C GLU A 72 -5.33 5.54 14.39
N LEU A 73 -6.32 5.12 15.19
CA LEU A 73 -7.49 5.95 15.52
C LEU A 73 -7.11 7.33 16.11
N ASN A 74 -6.04 7.37 16.90
CA ASN A 74 -5.52 8.59 17.51
C ASN A 74 -5.00 9.62 16.47
N HIS A 75 -4.83 9.20 15.23
CA HIS A 75 -4.38 10.05 14.12
C HIS A 75 -5.54 10.61 13.28
N TYR A 76 -6.78 10.32 13.66
CA TYR A 76 -7.97 10.92 13.06
C TYR A 76 -7.94 12.45 13.22
N GLY A 77 -8.30 13.19 12.16
CA GLY A 77 -8.32 14.67 12.20
C GLY A 77 -6.99 15.37 11.91
N LYS A 78 -5.90 14.64 11.60
CA LYS A 78 -4.59 15.23 11.23
C LYS A 78 -4.58 16.09 9.95
N LYS A 79 -5.71 16.24 9.25
CA LYS A 79 -5.85 17.10 8.07
C LYS A 79 -5.43 18.56 8.36
N ALA A 80 -5.75 19.07 9.55
CA ALA A 80 -5.40 20.43 9.96
C ALA A 80 -3.87 20.65 10.09
N GLN A 81 -3.12 19.60 10.41
CA GLN A 81 -1.66 19.65 10.61
C GLN A 81 -0.86 19.26 9.35
N ARG A 82 -1.51 19.11 8.18
CA ARG A 82 -0.86 18.63 6.95
C ARG A 82 0.35 19.46 6.54
N ALA A 83 0.30 20.78 6.76
CA ALA A 83 1.38 21.70 6.41
C ALA A 83 2.61 21.56 7.31
N CYS A 84 2.42 21.32 8.61
CA CYS A 84 3.51 21.31 9.61
C CYS A 84 4.16 19.94 9.81
N ARG A 85 3.57 18.85 9.30
CA ARG A 85 4.15 17.50 9.46
C ARG A 85 5.36 17.32 8.52
N PRO A 86 6.45 16.70 9.00
CA PRO A 86 7.56 16.27 8.15
C PRO A 86 7.06 15.39 7.00
N TYR A 87 7.71 15.51 5.83
CA TYR A 87 7.27 14.80 4.63
C TYR A 87 7.29 13.27 4.81
N LYS A 88 8.32 12.73 5.46
CA LYS A 88 8.48 11.28 5.72
C LYS A 88 7.36 10.69 6.60
N ASP A 89 6.68 11.52 7.40
CA ASP A 89 5.57 11.09 8.27
C ASP A 89 4.20 11.13 7.56
N LYS A 90 4.16 11.62 6.32
CA LYS A 90 2.95 11.69 5.51
C LYS A 90 2.76 10.36 4.81
N GLU A 91 1.51 9.91 4.73
CA GLU A 91 1.16 8.67 4.03
C GLU A 91 1.52 8.71 2.53
N SER A 92 1.67 9.91 1.95
CA SER A 92 2.19 10.10 0.59
C SER A 92 3.66 9.70 0.40
N TYR A 93 4.44 9.54 1.47
CA TYR A 93 5.83 9.09 1.38
C TYR A 93 5.96 7.63 0.93
N LYS A 94 4.85 6.86 0.96
CA LYS A 94 4.83 5.46 0.53
C LYS A 94 5.39 5.24 -0.89
N TRP A 95 5.14 6.19 -1.80
CA TRP A 95 5.62 6.15 -3.18
C TRP A 95 7.15 6.26 -3.27
N GLU A 96 7.76 7.15 -2.48
CA GLU A 96 9.22 7.29 -2.45
C GLU A 96 9.88 6.11 -1.71
N ARG A 97 9.20 5.52 -0.73
CA ARG A 97 9.72 4.35 0.00
C ARG A 97 9.75 3.08 -0.84
N ALA A 98 8.83 2.93 -1.80
CA ALA A 98 8.71 1.75 -2.65
C ALA A 98 9.43 1.89 -4.01
N SER A 99 10.01 3.06 -4.28
CA SER A 99 10.82 3.37 -5.47
C SER A 99 12.31 3.06 -5.29
#